data_AF-A0AAD9BTK3-F1
#
_entry.id   AF-A0AAD9BTK3-F1
#
_cell.length_a   1.000
_cell.length_b   1.000
_cell.length_c   1.000
_cell.angle_alpha   90.00
_cell.angle_beta   90.00
_cell.angle_gamma   90.00
#
_symmetry.space_group_name_H-M   'P 1'
#
loop_
_entity.id
_entity.type
_entity.pdbx_description
1 polymer ?
#
loop_
_entity_poly.entity_id
_entity_poly.type
_entity_poly.pdbx_seq_one_letter_code
_entity_poly.pdbx_strand_id
1 'polypeptide(L)'
;MVFNAINHSGPTYLQELLTRPYLTHTQHLKHLAHRRRSAPSLVFGKALGVPWPPIREEASCCVVSVEQSPFVLGLSSENGELLMDECVQVIEGSKTHERHLFLFSDVIVFAKLKSAASYRLKHRVGLEDVWIYGFEDELEEEEGQMGDIDLRVTLVLAWHLTFCVVCFW
;
A
#
# COMPACT_ATOMS: atom_id res chain seq x y z
N MET A 1 -4.03 5.26 32.37
CA MET A 1 -4.45 6.68 32.44
C MET A 1 -5.65 6.85 31.53
N VAL A 2 -6.71 7.49 32.03
CA VAL A 2 -8.02 7.62 31.37
C VAL A 2 -8.03 8.93 30.56
N PHE A 3 -8.41 8.90 29.28
CA PHE A 3 -8.59 10.10 28.47
C PHE A 3 -9.94 10.77 28.77
N ASN A 4 -9.91 12.06 29.08
CA ASN A 4 -11.10 12.87 29.38
C ASN A 4 -11.37 13.88 28.24
N ALA A 5 -12.65 14.08 27.95
CA ALA A 5 -13.19 14.84 26.81
C ALA A 5 -13.11 16.37 26.98
N ILE A 6 -13.02 17.10 25.86
CA ILE A 6 -13.35 18.53 25.79
C ILE A 6 -14.32 18.76 24.62
N ASN A 7 -15.36 19.52 24.92
CA ASN A 7 -16.54 19.79 24.11
C ASN A 7 -16.59 21.26 23.67
N HIS A 8 -17.24 21.49 22.51
CA HIS A 8 -17.96 22.68 22.02
C HIS A 8 -17.21 23.99 21.65
N SER A 9 -17.29 24.40 20.37
CA SER A 9 -18.26 25.40 19.85
C SER A 9 -17.92 25.89 18.43
N GLY A 10 -18.84 25.75 17.45
CA GLY A 10 -18.93 26.63 16.25
C GLY A 10 -19.88 27.82 16.54
N PRO A 11 -20.39 28.62 15.57
CA PRO A 11 -20.26 28.65 14.09
C PRO A 11 -19.74 30.03 13.57
N THR A 12 -19.55 30.36 12.28
CA THR A 12 -20.58 30.81 11.31
C THR A 12 -19.92 31.23 9.98
N TYR A 13 -20.69 31.04 8.90
CA TYR A 13 -20.38 31.14 7.48
C TYR A 13 -20.18 32.55 6.89
N LEU A 14 -19.38 32.59 5.82
CA LEU A 14 -19.55 33.31 4.53
C LEU A 14 -20.37 34.61 4.49
N GLN A 15 -19.71 35.74 4.21
CA GLN A 15 -20.08 36.72 3.16
C GLN A 15 -19.00 37.83 3.09
N GLU A 16 -18.91 38.51 1.94
CA GLU A 16 -17.88 39.49 1.52
C GLU A 16 -16.57 38.80 1.10
N LEU A 17 -16.29 38.59 -0.20
CA LEU A 17 -15.96 39.64 -1.16
C LEU A 17 -16.26 39.17 -2.60
N LEU A 18 -17.39 39.61 -3.15
CA LEU A 18 -17.55 39.76 -4.59
C LEU A 18 -17.48 41.27 -4.86
N THR A 19 -16.58 41.73 -5.75
CA THR A 19 -16.84 42.66 -6.87
C THR A 19 -15.55 43.21 -7.53
N ARG A 20 -15.11 42.52 -8.60
CA ARG A 20 -14.56 43.00 -9.90
C ARG A 20 -13.29 43.92 -9.93
N PRO A 21 -12.76 44.31 -11.12
CA PRO A 21 -11.71 43.56 -11.83
C PRO A 21 -10.52 44.44 -12.28
N TYR A 22 -9.30 43.91 -12.32
CA TYR A 22 -8.25 44.49 -13.15
C TYR A 22 -7.52 43.40 -13.93
N LEU A 23 -7.84 43.38 -15.23
CA LEU A 23 -7.05 42.72 -16.28
C LEU A 23 -5.81 43.56 -16.54
N THR A 24 -4.62 43.00 -16.31
CA THR A 24 -3.43 43.36 -17.09
C THR A 24 -2.54 42.13 -17.29
N HIS A 25 -2.77 41.48 -18.44
CA HIS A 25 -1.75 40.99 -19.36
C HIS A 25 -0.50 40.32 -18.76
N THR A 26 -0.57 38.99 -18.61
CA THR A 26 0.62 38.13 -18.52
C THR A 26 0.73 37.30 -19.79
N GLN A 27 1.89 37.42 -20.43
CA GLN A 27 2.24 36.86 -21.72
C GLN A 27 1.91 35.36 -21.80
N HIS A 28 1.15 35.02 -22.84
CA HIS A 28 0.75 33.68 -23.19
C HIS A 28 1.97 32.87 -23.68
N LEU A 29 2.74 32.32 -22.74
CA LEU A 29 3.73 31.29 -23.03
C LEU A 29 2.97 30.01 -23.38
N LYS A 30 2.75 29.83 -24.68
CA LYS A 30 2.41 28.54 -25.30
C LYS A 30 3.56 27.59 -24.97
N HIS A 31 3.51 26.95 -23.82
CA HIS A 31 4.31 25.76 -23.59
C HIS A 31 3.86 24.75 -24.64
N LEU A 32 4.70 24.61 -25.66
CA LEU A 32 4.66 23.50 -26.60
C LEU A 32 4.70 22.25 -25.75
N ALA A 33 3.53 21.68 -25.46
CA ALA A 33 3.41 20.29 -25.10
C ALA A 33 3.96 19.54 -26.30
N HIS A 34 5.27 19.29 -26.28
CA HIS A 34 5.92 18.38 -27.17
C HIS A 34 5.34 17.01 -26.80
N ARG A 35 4.24 16.69 -27.48
CA ARG A 35 3.59 15.40 -27.46
C ARG A 35 4.71 14.41 -27.79
N ARG A 36 5.24 13.73 -26.76
CA ARG A 36 6.19 12.63 -26.94
C ARG A 36 5.47 11.54 -27.73
N ARG A 37 5.49 11.68 -29.07
CA ARG A 37 5.27 10.61 -30.01
C ARG A 37 6.64 10.04 -30.33
N SER A 38 7.11 9.18 -29.44
CA SER A 38 8.25 8.32 -29.71
C SER A 38 7.96 6.96 -29.08
N ALA A 39 7.06 6.23 -29.73
CA ALA A 39 7.30 4.80 -29.91
C ALA A 39 8.16 4.71 -31.18
N PRO A 40 9.29 4.00 -31.19
CA PRO A 40 10.01 3.75 -32.43
C PRO A 40 9.04 3.05 -33.38
N SER A 41 8.74 3.66 -34.53
CA SER A 41 8.24 2.87 -35.65
C SER A 41 9.40 1.95 -36.05
N LEU A 42 9.39 0.72 -35.56
CA LEU A 42 10.29 -0.32 -36.02
C LEU A 42 9.93 -0.60 -37.48
N VAL A 43 10.57 0.14 -38.37
CA VAL A 43 10.73 -0.26 -39.76
C VAL A 43 11.65 -1.47 -39.70
N PHE A 44 11.07 -2.67 -39.65
CA PHE A 44 11.85 -3.89 -39.74
C PHE A 44 12.54 -3.92 -41.09
N GLY A 45 13.86 -3.75 -41.04
CA GLY A 45 14.75 -4.05 -42.14
C GLY A 45 14.55 -5.51 -42.54
N LYS A 46 14.06 -5.71 -43.76
CA LYS A 46 14.23 -6.94 -44.49
C LYS A 46 15.70 -7.03 -44.89
N ALA A 47 16.55 -7.66 -44.07
CA ALA A 47 17.82 -8.21 -44.51
C ALA A 47 18.49 -9.02 -43.39
N LEU A 48 18.98 -10.19 -43.79
CA LEU A 48 19.74 -11.21 -43.03
C LEU A 48 18.86 -12.16 -42.20
N GLY A 49 18.67 -13.35 -42.75
CA GLY A 49 17.87 -14.44 -42.21
C GLY A 49 18.45 -15.07 -40.96
N VAL A 50 18.33 -14.39 -39.84
CA VAL A 50 18.38 -15.00 -38.51
C VAL A 50 16.96 -15.49 -38.19
N PRO A 51 16.73 -16.80 -37.95
CA PRO A 51 15.48 -17.25 -37.40
C PRO A 51 15.38 -16.66 -36.00
N TRP A 52 14.51 -15.66 -35.82
CA TRP A 52 14.04 -15.34 -34.48
C TRP A 52 13.35 -16.61 -33.97
N PRO A 53 13.65 -17.09 -32.75
CA PRO A 53 12.88 -18.18 -32.18
C PRO A 53 11.41 -17.77 -32.25
N PRO A 54 10.49 -18.72 -32.58
CA PRO A 54 9.09 -18.37 -32.64
C PRO A 54 8.76 -17.71 -31.31
N ILE A 55 8.11 -16.54 -31.40
CA ILE A 55 7.34 -16.00 -30.28
C ILE A 55 6.33 -17.10 -29.96
N ARG A 56 6.77 -18.02 -29.11
CA ARG A 56 5.89 -18.95 -28.43
C ARG A 56 5.09 -18.03 -27.55
N GLU A 57 3.80 -18.03 -27.80
CA GLU A 57 2.75 -17.38 -27.01
C GLU A 57 2.67 -18.08 -25.64
N GLU A 58 3.78 -17.98 -24.94
CA GLU A 58 4.02 -18.31 -23.56
C GLU A 58 4.82 -17.10 -23.12
N ALA A 59 4.12 -15.99 -22.94
CA ALA A 59 4.48 -15.14 -21.81
C ALA A 59 4.47 -16.12 -20.64
N SER A 60 5.63 -16.69 -20.33
CA SER A 60 5.88 -17.21 -19.01
C SER A 60 5.47 -16.05 -18.15
N CYS A 61 4.30 -16.13 -17.52
CA CYS A 61 3.99 -15.30 -16.38
C CYS A 61 5.16 -15.58 -15.46
N CYS A 62 6.21 -14.77 -15.54
CA CYS A 62 7.37 -14.94 -14.72
C CYS A 62 6.76 -14.86 -13.32
N VAL A 63 6.69 -16.00 -12.64
CA VAL A 63 6.23 -16.02 -11.27
C VAL A 63 7.38 -15.40 -10.52
N VAL A 64 7.39 -14.07 -10.51
CA VAL A 64 8.36 -13.29 -9.78
C VAL A 64 8.10 -13.64 -8.32
N SER A 65 9.08 -14.28 -7.70
CA SER A 65 9.05 -14.51 -6.25
C SER A 65 8.88 -13.16 -5.55
N VAL A 66 8.19 -13.15 -4.41
CA VAL A 66 7.86 -11.92 -3.67
C VAL A 66 9.11 -11.07 -3.41
N GLU A 67 10.20 -11.72 -3.00
CA GLU A 67 11.54 -11.13 -2.77
C GLU A 67 12.13 -10.45 -4.01
N GLN A 68 11.81 -10.94 -5.19
CA GLN A 68 12.29 -10.40 -6.47
C GLN A 68 11.38 -9.30 -7.01
N SER A 69 10.28 -8.99 -6.32
CA SER A 69 9.37 -7.95 -6.77
C SER A 69 10.04 -6.58 -6.65
N PRO A 70 9.87 -5.67 -7.64
CA PRO A 70 10.41 -4.32 -7.54
C PRO A 70 9.91 -3.54 -6.32
N PHE A 71 8.72 -3.91 -5.81
CA PHE A 71 8.17 -3.34 -4.58
C PHE A 71 8.99 -3.73 -3.36
N VAL A 72 9.22 -5.03 -3.14
CA VAL A 72 10.00 -5.53 -2.00
C VAL A 72 11.45 -5.10 -2.10
N LEU A 73 12.09 -5.22 -3.28
CA LEU A 73 13.47 -4.76 -3.47
C LEU A 73 13.66 -3.27 -3.14
N GLY A 74 12.65 -2.44 -3.45
CA GLY A 74 12.62 -1.03 -3.07
C GLY A 74 12.63 -0.86 -1.55
N LEU A 75 11.76 -1.57 -0.84
CA LEU A 75 11.68 -1.55 0.62
C LEU A 75 12.95 -2.13 1.27
N SER A 76 13.48 -3.23 0.76
CA SER A 76 14.69 -3.85 1.33
C SER A 76 15.91 -2.92 1.27
N SER A 77 16.01 -2.11 0.22
CA SER A 77 17.11 -1.15 0.08
C SER A 77 17.12 -0.05 1.16
N GLU A 78 15.95 0.25 1.74
CA GLU A 78 15.78 1.26 2.80
C GLU A 78 15.64 0.67 4.21
N ASN A 79 15.13 -0.57 4.33
CA ASN A 79 14.70 -1.17 5.59
C ASN A 79 15.44 -2.49 5.95
N GLY A 80 16.38 -2.92 5.11
CA GLY A 80 17.15 -4.15 5.32
C GLY A 80 16.46 -5.40 4.78
N GLU A 81 16.81 -6.56 5.33
CA GLU A 81 16.30 -7.85 4.85
C GLU A 81 14.80 -8.01 5.14
N LEU A 82 14.07 -8.64 4.20
CA LEU A 82 12.69 -9.07 4.44
C LEU A 82 12.72 -10.29 5.38
N LEU A 83 12.09 -10.16 6.54
CA LEU A 83 12.07 -11.22 7.56
C LEU A 83 10.87 -12.14 7.39
N MET A 84 9.74 -11.59 6.90
CA MET A 84 8.50 -12.33 6.71
C MET A 84 7.60 -11.60 5.73
N ASP A 85 6.93 -12.35 4.86
CA ASP A 85 5.82 -11.88 4.06
C ASP A 85 4.64 -12.86 4.17
N GLU A 86 3.42 -12.34 4.38
CA GLU A 86 2.24 -13.19 4.53
C GLU A 86 0.95 -12.49 4.07
N CYS A 87 0.00 -13.25 3.53
CA CYS A 87 -1.34 -12.75 3.24
C CYS A 87 -2.19 -12.78 4.53
N VAL A 88 -2.64 -11.63 4.99
CA VAL A 88 -3.40 -11.47 6.23
C VAL A 88 -4.73 -10.78 5.99
N GLN A 89 -5.68 -11.03 6.89
CA GLN A 89 -6.91 -10.25 6.97
C GLN A 89 -6.73 -9.11 7.97
N VAL A 90 -6.99 -7.88 7.53
CA VAL A 90 -6.91 -6.68 8.37
C VAL A 90 -8.32 -6.14 8.60
N ILE A 91 -8.69 -5.93 9.85
CA ILE A 91 -9.97 -5.36 10.27
C ILE A 91 -9.74 -3.98 10.87
N GLU A 92 -10.37 -2.97 10.26
CA GLU A 92 -10.33 -1.56 10.69
C GLU A 92 -11.76 -1.04 10.86
N GLY A 93 -12.20 -0.89 12.11
CA GLY A 93 -13.59 -0.55 12.41
C GLY A 93 -14.54 -1.62 11.89
N SER A 94 -15.42 -1.26 10.95
CA SER A 94 -16.37 -2.19 10.31
C SER A 94 -15.90 -2.74 8.96
N LYS A 95 -14.64 -2.48 8.57
CA LYS A 95 -14.10 -2.87 7.26
C LYS A 95 -13.08 -3.98 7.40
N THR A 96 -13.23 -4.99 6.55
CA THR A 96 -12.30 -6.11 6.43
C THR A 96 -11.54 -6.05 5.11
N HIS A 97 -10.25 -6.34 5.18
CA HIS A 97 -9.30 -6.05 4.12
C HIS A 97 -8.24 -7.14 4.01
N GLU A 98 -8.21 -7.87 2.91
CA GLU A 98 -7.06 -8.71 2.56
C GLU A 98 -5.85 -7.83 2.21
N ARG A 99 -4.72 -8.07 2.86
CA ARG A 99 -3.46 -7.34 2.69
C ARG A 99 -2.29 -8.32 2.69
N HIS A 100 -1.26 -7.97 1.94
CA HIS A 100 0.05 -8.60 2.10
C HIS A 100 0.79 -7.80 3.17
N LEU A 101 1.20 -8.49 4.23
CA LEU A 101 2.07 -7.96 5.27
C LEU A 101 3.51 -8.27 4.87
N PHE A 102 4.40 -7.29 5.07
CA PHE A 102 5.83 -7.45 4.97
C PHE A 102 6.47 -6.94 6.26
N LEU A 103 7.31 -7.76 6.87
CA LEU A 103 8.06 -7.42 8.06
C LEU A 103 9.54 -7.29 7.68
N PHE A 104 10.09 -6.10 7.90
CA PHE A 104 11.52 -5.82 7.79
C PHE A 104 12.10 -5.60 9.18
N SER A 105 13.41 -5.36 9.26
CA SER A 105 14.11 -5.19 10.55
C SER A 105 13.64 -3.99 11.36
N ASP A 106 13.16 -2.93 10.70
CA ASP A 106 12.78 -1.65 11.32
C ASP A 106 11.37 -1.19 10.97
N VAL A 107 10.68 -1.83 10.01
CA VAL A 107 9.32 -1.45 9.60
C VAL A 107 8.41 -2.66 9.38
N ILE A 108 7.12 -2.42 9.62
CA ILE A 108 6.03 -3.27 9.15
C ILE A 108 5.26 -2.56 8.03
N VAL A 109 4.97 -3.29 6.95
CA VAL A 109 4.33 -2.75 5.75
C VAL A 109 3.09 -3.56 5.40
N PHE A 110 1.96 -2.85 5.23
CA PHE A 110 0.73 -3.40 4.68
C PHE A 110 0.59 -2.94 3.24
N ALA A 111 0.40 -3.87 2.33
CA ALA A 111 0.16 -3.57 0.92
C ALA A 111 -1.05 -4.32 0.38
N LYS A 112 -1.66 -3.76 -0.67
CA LYS A 112 -2.68 -4.45 -1.45
C LYS A 112 -2.04 -5.03 -2.70
N LEU A 113 -2.09 -6.36 -2.85
CA LEU A 113 -1.75 -7.03 -4.10
C LEU A 113 -2.70 -6.55 -5.22
N LYS A 114 -2.13 -6.17 -6.36
CA LYS A 114 -2.84 -5.66 -7.55
C LYS A 114 -2.85 -6.69 -8.67
N SER A 115 -1.70 -7.25 -8.96
CA SER A 115 -1.42 -8.30 -9.93
C SER A 115 -0.17 -9.04 -9.45
N ALA A 116 0.23 -10.12 -10.13
CA ALA A 116 1.40 -10.93 -9.77
C ALA A 116 2.59 -10.08 -9.30
N ALA A 117 2.98 -10.21 -8.03
CA ALA A 117 4.07 -9.49 -7.37
C ALA A 117 4.02 -7.94 -7.50
N SER A 118 2.86 -7.35 -7.78
CA SER A 118 2.65 -5.91 -7.89
C SER A 118 1.79 -5.44 -6.72
N TYR A 119 2.35 -4.56 -5.91
CA TYR A 119 1.76 -4.15 -4.65
C TYR A 119 1.50 -2.65 -4.62
N ARG A 120 0.41 -2.27 -3.96
CA ARG A 120 0.13 -0.87 -3.62
C ARG A 120 0.26 -0.70 -2.12
N LEU A 121 1.23 0.11 -1.70
CA LEU A 121 1.44 0.48 -0.30
C LEU A 121 0.16 1.04 0.33
N LYS A 122 -0.13 0.60 1.56
CA LYS A 122 -1.24 1.09 2.39
C LYS A 122 -0.76 1.72 3.67
N HIS A 123 0.07 0.99 4.40
CA HIS A 123 0.72 1.48 5.61
C HIS A 123 2.17 1.04 5.60
N ARG A 124 3.05 1.93 6.07
CA ARG A 124 4.45 1.65 6.41
C ARG A 124 4.66 2.32 7.75
N VAL A 125 5.02 1.54 8.75
CA VAL A 125 5.13 2.01 10.13
C VAL A 125 6.45 1.51 10.69
N GLY A 126 7.21 2.39 11.34
CA GLY A 126 8.40 1.99 12.08
C GLY A 126 8.02 1.07 13.23
N LEU A 127 8.79 0.00 13.46
CA LEU A 127 8.53 -0.92 14.56
C LEU A 127 8.64 -0.24 15.93
N GLU A 128 9.39 0.85 16.02
CA GLU A 128 9.46 1.71 17.21
C GLU A 128 8.15 2.45 17.54
N ASP A 129 7.27 2.63 16.56
CA ASP A 129 5.98 3.31 16.69
C ASP A 129 4.78 2.35 16.78
N VAL A 130 5.03 1.03 16.75
CA VAL A 130 3.99 -0.01 16.75
C VAL A 130 3.87 -0.65 18.12
N TRP A 131 2.64 -0.73 18.61
CA TRP A 131 2.25 -1.57 19.74
C TRP A 131 1.54 -2.82 19.24
N ILE A 132 1.88 -3.96 19.84
CA ILE A 132 1.31 -5.27 19.51
C ILE A 132 0.61 -5.82 20.75
N TYR A 133 -0.59 -6.35 20.57
CA TYR A 133 -1.31 -7.10 21.58
C TYR A 133 -1.73 -8.46 21.01
N GLY A 134 -1.33 -9.54 21.68
CA GLY A 134 -1.78 -10.90 21.39
C GLY A 134 -2.75 -11.38 22.44
N PHE A 135 -3.53 -12.41 22.11
CA PHE A 135 -4.58 -12.94 22.97
C PHE A 135 -4.16 -14.21 23.74
N GLU A 136 -2.89 -14.63 23.67
CA GLU A 136 -2.40 -15.91 24.21
C GLU A 136 -2.75 -16.12 25.70
N ASP A 137 -2.70 -15.07 26.52
CA ASP A 137 -2.98 -15.12 27.97
C ASP A 137 -4.49 -15.17 28.30
N GLU A 138 -5.36 -14.84 27.33
CA GLU A 138 -6.82 -14.77 27.51
C GLU A 138 -7.54 -16.04 27.03
N LEU A 139 -6.79 -16.99 26.47
CA LEU A 139 -7.33 -18.24 25.97
C LEU A 139 -7.39 -19.30 27.08
N GLU A 140 -8.58 -19.48 27.68
CA GLU A 140 -8.88 -20.77 28.29
C GLU A 140 -8.97 -21.85 27.20
N GLU A 141 -8.61 -23.10 27.51
CA GLU A 141 -8.37 -24.18 26.52
C GLU A 141 -9.54 -24.40 25.52
N GLU A 142 -10.75 -23.97 25.86
CA GLU A 142 -11.97 -24.13 25.06
C GLU A 142 -12.55 -22.84 24.45
N GLU A 143 -12.08 -21.63 24.82
CA GLU A 143 -12.66 -20.34 24.38
C GLU A 143 -11.77 -19.57 23.39
N GLY A 144 -11.20 -20.28 22.42
CA GLY A 144 -10.29 -19.73 21.41
C GLY A 144 -10.89 -18.79 20.37
N GLN A 145 -12.22 -18.60 20.38
CA GLN A 145 -12.94 -17.92 19.31
C GLN A 145 -13.82 -16.80 19.86
N MET A 146 -13.58 -15.57 19.39
CA MET A 146 -14.47 -14.44 19.60
C MET A 146 -15.28 -14.21 18.33
N GLY A 147 -16.46 -14.81 18.26
CA GLY A 147 -17.27 -14.82 17.03
C GLY A 147 -16.63 -15.69 15.95
N ASP A 148 -16.35 -15.11 14.79
CA ASP A 148 -15.69 -15.77 13.65
C ASP A 148 -14.15 -15.60 13.66
N ILE A 149 -13.61 -14.91 14.68
CA ILE A 149 -12.19 -14.60 14.78
C ILE A 149 -11.52 -15.61 15.71
N ASP A 150 -10.54 -16.35 15.18
CA ASP A 150 -9.66 -17.21 15.97
C ASP A 150 -8.58 -16.35 16.65
N LEU A 151 -8.67 -16.25 17.97
CA LEU A 151 -7.79 -15.41 18.78
C LEU A 151 -6.34 -15.94 18.80
N ARG A 152 -6.11 -17.22 18.49
CA ARG A 152 -4.77 -17.84 18.47
C ARG A 152 -3.90 -17.31 17.33
N VAL A 153 -4.53 -16.92 16.24
CA VAL A 153 -3.88 -16.43 15.01
C VAL A 153 -4.21 -14.96 14.78
N THR A 154 -4.61 -14.24 15.84
CA THR A 154 -5.01 -12.84 15.73
C THR A 154 -4.14 -11.97 16.63
N LEU A 155 -3.75 -10.81 16.10
CA LEU A 155 -3.01 -9.78 16.83
C LEU A 155 -3.70 -8.43 16.62
N VAL A 156 -3.69 -7.57 17.63
CA VAL A 156 -4.03 -6.16 17.47
C VAL A 156 -2.75 -5.35 17.31
N LEU A 157 -2.72 -4.53 16.26
CA LEU A 157 -1.64 -3.57 16.03
C LEU A 157 -2.17 -2.17 16.20
N ALA A 158 -1.42 -1.33 16.88
CA ALA A 158 -1.72 0.09 17.04
C ALA A 158 -0.49 0.95 16.75
N TRP A 159 -0.70 2.11 16.14
CA TRP A 159 0.32 3.13 15.93
C TRP A 159 -0.35 4.50 15.76
N HIS A 160 0.26 5.56 16.31
CA HIS A 160 -0.33 6.90 16.38
C HIS A 160 -1.78 6.92 16.92
N LEU A 161 -2.76 7.21 16.06
CA LEU A 161 -4.21 7.23 16.34
C LEU A 161 -4.95 6.15 15.54
N THR A 162 -4.23 5.17 15.03
CA THR A 162 -4.72 4.08 14.20
C THR A 162 -4.51 2.76 14.93
N PHE A 163 -5.47 1.86 14.79
CA PHE A 163 -5.30 0.47 15.19
C PHE A 163 -6.04 -0.41 14.19
N CYS A 164 -5.59 -1.66 14.08
CA CYS A 164 -6.25 -2.69 13.32
C CYS A 164 -6.09 -4.05 14.00
N VAL A 165 -7.01 -4.95 13.70
CA VAL A 165 -6.88 -6.37 14.03
C VAL A 165 -6.32 -7.07 12.81
N VAL A 166 -5.29 -7.90 13.01
CA VAL A 166 -4.63 -8.68 11.97
C VAL A 166 -4.85 -10.15 12.27
N CYS A 167 -5.52 -10.85 11.36
CA CYS A 167 -5.77 -12.28 11.44
C CYS A 167 -4.91 -13.01 10.39
N PHE A 168 -4.17 -14.02 10.84
CA PHE A 168 -3.39 -14.93 10.02
C PHE A 168 -4.23 -16.18 9.70
N TRP A 169 -3.97 -16.83 8.56
CA TRP A 169 -4.72 -18.00 8.07
C TRP A 169 -3.96 -19.31 8.27
#